data_AF-A0A819Y8K8-F1
#
_entry.id   AF-A0A819Y8K8-F1
#
_cell.length_a   1.000
_cell.length_b   1.000
_cell.length_c   1.000
_cell.angle_alpha   90.00
_cell.angle_beta   90.00
_cell.angle_gamma   90.00
#
_symmetry.space_group_name_H-M   'P 1'
#
loop_
_entity.id
_entity.type
_entity.pdbx_description
1 polymer ?
#
loop_
_entity_poly.entity_id
_entity_poly.type
_entity_poly.pdbx_seq_one_letter_code
_entity_poly.pdbx_strand_id
1 'polypeptide(L)'
;MASYVPSTLNDSLKTVEWVWQSNPNPFSKSEPAKWGHYSDLENLIIEEAFQDKQPRAQLDDYFIDFESNLQTSNTDIYKQRPIKRVVRKREDKHLREARFMDLPVSYGRSFGGEYGWVSPF
;
A
#
# COMPACT_ATOMS: atom_id res chain seq x y z
N MET A 1 36.72 -21.08 13.99
CA MET A 1 36.27 -19.83 13.35
C MET A 1 34.80 -19.99 13.01
N ALA A 2 33.90 -19.42 13.82
CA ALA A 2 32.46 -19.55 13.62
C ALA A 2 31.97 -18.45 12.67
N SER A 3 31.38 -18.84 11.55
CA SER A 3 30.77 -17.95 10.57
C SER A 3 29.38 -17.53 11.04
N TYR A 4 29.22 -16.25 11.40
CA TYR A 4 27.93 -15.65 11.64
C TYR A 4 27.20 -15.44 10.30
N VAL A 5 26.09 -16.14 10.11
CA VAL A 5 25.15 -15.84 9.03
C VAL A 5 24.30 -14.65 9.49
N PRO A 6 24.29 -13.51 8.78
CA PRO A 6 23.43 -12.40 9.16
C PRO A 6 21.96 -12.78 8.89
N SER A 7 21.22 -12.99 9.97
CA SER A 7 19.77 -13.20 9.94
C SER A 7 19.05 -11.86 9.77
N THR A 8 18.96 -11.35 8.53
CA THR A 8 18.18 -10.13 8.23
C THR A 8 17.36 -10.29 6.94
N LEU A 9 16.55 -11.35 6.86
CA LEU A 9 15.54 -11.52 5.79
C LEU A 9 14.13 -11.78 6.36
N ASN A 10 13.83 -11.25 7.54
CA ASN A 10 12.47 -11.31 8.12
C ASN A 10 11.78 -9.94 8.22
N ASP A 11 12.39 -8.87 7.69
CA ASP A 11 11.73 -7.56 7.54
C ASP A 11 11.10 -7.40 6.14
N SER A 12 10.97 -8.51 5.42
CA SER A 12 10.63 -8.54 4.00
C SER A 12 9.12 -8.34 3.79
N LEU A 13 8.73 -7.08 3.61
CA LEU A 13 7.46 -6.61 3.02
C LEU A 13 6.41 -6.08 4.01
N LYS A 14 6.83 -5.18 4.91
CA LYS A 14 5.90 -4.21 5.50
C LYS A 14 5.42 -3.28 4.39
N THR A 15 4.10 -3.22 4.17
CA THR A 15 3.50 -2.26 3.22
C THR A 15 3.03 -1.06 4.02
N VAL A 16 3.55 0.12 3.68
CA VAL A 16 3.15 1.37 4.33
C VAL A 16 2.08 2.04 3.46
N GLU A 17 0.96 2.36 4.08
CA GLU A 17 -0.13 3.08 3.45
C GLU A 17 -0.46 4.33 4.27
N TRP A 18 -0.49 5.46 3.60
CA TRP A 18 -1.00 6.70 4.13
C TRP A 18 -2.49 6.84 3.80
N VAL A 19 -3.25 7.29 4.79
CA VAL A 19 -4.70 7.49 4.67
C VAL A 19 -5.08 8.86 5.21
N TRP A 20 -6.21 9.39 4.72
CA TRP A 20 -6.73 10.70 5.10
C TRP A 20 -8.21 10.61 5.48
N GLN A 21 -8.67 11.50 6.35
CA GLN A 21 -10.06 11.46 6.82
C GLN A 21 -11.02 12.07 5.79
N SER A 22 -11.84 11.21 5.19
CA SER A 22 -12.75 11.52 4.08
C SER A 22 -14.10 12.08 4.50
N ASN A 23 -14.37 12.17 5.81
CA ASN A 23 -15.63 12.71 6.32
C ASN A 23 -15.88 14.14 5.82
N PRO A 24 -17.14 14.55 5.56
CA PRO A 24 -17.47 15.94 5.28
C PRO A 24 -17.05 16.87 6.42
N ASN A 25 -17.24 16.43 7.67
CA ASN A 25 -16.73 17.09 8.85
C ASN A 25 -15.65 16.21 9.52
N PRO A 26 -14.36 16.46 9.26
CA PRO A 26 -13.27 15.63 9.77
C PRO A 26 -13.12 15.70 11.30
N PHE A 27 -13.60 16.76 11.95
CA PHE A 27 -13.43 16.95 13.40
C PHE A 27 -14.67 16.59 14.22
N SER A 28 -15.73 16.09 13.58
CA SER A 28 -16.94 15.66 14.29
C SER A 28 -16.66 14.39 15.10
N LYS A 29 -17.00 14.40 16.40
CA LYS A 29 -16.93 13.21 17.27
C LYS A 29 -18.16 12.30 17.15
N SER A 30 -19.20 12.77 16.47
CA SER A 30 -20.49 12.06 16.38
C SER A 30 -20.50 11.00 15.29
N GLU A 31 -19.61 11.10 14.30
CA GLU A 31 -19.56 10.20 13.14
C GLU A 31 -18.32 9.32 13.19
N PRO A 32 -18.42 8.04 12.79
CA PRO A 32 -17.24 7.20 12.64
C PRO A 32 -16.30 7.80 11.58
N ALA A 33 -15.00 7.79 11.88
CA ALA A 33 -13.98 8.27 10.95
C ALA A 33 -13.88 7.34 9.74
N LYS A 34 -14.20 7.84 8.55
CA LYS A 34 -13.97 7.15 7.28
C LYS A 34 -12.63 7.58 6.72
N TRP A 35 -11.77 6.61 6.46
CA TRP A 35 -10.43 6.83 5.95
C TRP A 35 -10.40 6.55 4.44
N GLY A 36 -9.99 7.54 3.67
CA GLY A 36 -9.67 7.43 2.26
C GLY A 36 -8.19 7.10 2.06
N HIS A 37 -7.87 6.51 0.92
CA HIS A 37 -6.50 6.16 0.54
C HIS A 37 -5.94 7.24 -0.39
N TYR A 38 -4.65 7.51 -0.27
CA TYR A 38 -3.91 8.21 -1.31
C TYR A 38 -3.66 7.30 -2.50
N SER A 39 -3.41 7.88 -3.67
CA SER A 39 -2.94 7.12 -4.83
C SER A 39 -1.54 6.54 -4.56
N ASP A 40 -1.15 5.51 -5.33
CA ASP A 40 0.15 4.86 -5.14
C ASP A 40 1.33 5.83 -5.29
N LEU A 41 1.21 6.81 -6.21
CA LEU A 41 2.23 7.83 -6.43
C LEU A 41 2.30 8.82 -5.26
N GLU A 42 1.15 9.35 -4.82
CA GLU A 42 1.10 10.25 -3.67
C GLU A 42 1.62 9.55 -2.40
N ASN A 43 1.24 8.29 -2.20
CA ASN A 43 1.71 7.49 -1.06
C ASN A 43 3.23 7.33 -1.08
N LEU A 44 3.84 7.15 -2.26
CA LEU A 44 5.29 7.08 -2.42
C LEU A 44 5.97 8.42 -2.08
N ILE A 45 5.44 9.53 -2.58
CA ILE A 45 5.96 10.88 -2.30
C ILE A 45 5.88 11.20 -0.80
N ILE A 46 4.75 10.88 -0.17
CA ILE A 46 4.53 11.13 1.26
C ILE A 46 5.49 10.28 2.11
N GLU A 47 5.63 8.99 1.78
CA GLU A 47 6.51 8.10 2.53
C GLU A 47 7.98 8.47 2.35
N GLU A 48 8.40 8.87 1.15
CA GLU A 48 9.76 9.37 0.88
C GLU A 48 10.05 10.62 1.71
N ALA A 49 9.18 11.64 1.67
CA ALA A 49 9.34 12.85 2.46
C ALA A 49 9.38 12.59 3.97
N PHE A 50 8.58 11.62 4.45
CA PHE A 50 8.59 11.21 5.85
C PHE A 50 9.89 10.51 6.24
N GLN A 51 10.42 9.62 5.39
CA GLN A 51 11.70 8.93 5.62
C GLN A 51 12.88 9.89 5.62
N ASP A 52 12.85 10.90 4.75
CA ASP A 52 13.81 12.00 4.70
C ASP A 52 13.68 13.00 5.85
N LYS A 53 12.72 12.78 6.76
CA LYS A 53 12.42 13.66 7.91
C LYS A 53 12.12 15.10 7.48
N GLN A 54 11.52 15.27 6.32
CA GLN A 54 11.01 16.58 5.93
C GLN A 54 9.82 16.93 6.83
N PRO A 55 9.63 18.21 7.19
CA PRO A 55 8.49 18.63 8.02
C PRO A 55 7.16 18.54 7.26
N ARG A 56 7.21 18.67 5.92
CA ARG A 56 6.05 18.67 5.05
C ARG A 56 6.30 17.93 3.75
N ALA A 57 5.26 17.30 3.21
CA ALA A 57 5.23 16.78 1.85
C ALA A 57 4.34 17.66 0.98
N GLN A 58 4.87 18.12 -0.15
CA GLN A 58 4.12 18.92 -1.12
C GLN A 58 3.50 18.00 -2.18
N LEU A 59 2.19 18.13 -2.37
CA LEU A 59 1.44 17.48 -3.45
C LEU A 59 0.80 18.57 -4.31
N ASP A 60 0.15 18.16 -5.40
CA ASP A 60 -0.37 19.10 -6.41
C ASP A 60 -1.45 20.02 -5.83
N ASP A 61 -2.48 19.45 -5.21
CA ASP A 61 -3.65 20.21 -4.72
C ASP A 61 -3.61 20.54 -3.21
N TYR A 62 -2.68 19.93 -2.48
CA TYR A 62 -2.55 20.05 -1.04
C TYR A 62 -1.12 19.81 -0.58
N PHE A 63 -0.84 20.18 0.66
CA PHE A 63 0.37 19.78 1.35
C PHE A 63 0.01 19.04 2.63
N ILE A 64 0.92 18.18 3.05
CA ILE A 64 0.82 17.42 4.28
C ILE A 64 1.87 17.97 5.24
N ASP A 65 1.43 18.30 6.44
CA ASP A 65 2.30 18.61 7.56
C ASP A 65 2.39 17.39 8.49
N PHE A 66 3.61 16.87 8.66
CA PHE A 66 3.85 15.66 9.46
C PHE A 66 3.91 15.95 10.96
N GLU A 67 4.19 17.19 11.37
CA GLU A 67 4.21 17.57 12.79
C GLU A 67 2.79 17.57 13.36
N SER A 68 1.87 18.18 12.63
CA SER A 68 0.45 18.23 13.00
C SER A 68 -0.36 17.01 12.52
N ASN A 69 0.18 16.19 11.61
CA ASN A 69 -0.52 15.10 10.93
C ASN A 69 -1.80 15.60 10.24
N LEU A 70 -1.69 16.73 9.55
CA LEU A 70 -2.80 17.37 8.82
C LEU A 70 -2.45 17.55 7.35
N GLN A 71 -3.41 17.23 6.50
CA GLN A 71 -3.47 17.64 5.11
C GLN A 71 -4.18 18.99 5.04
N THR A 72 -3.58 19.96 4.34
CA THR A 72 -4.18 21.28 4.09
C THR A 72 -4.22 21.54 2.60
N SER A 73 -5.37 21.97 2.07
CA SER A 73 -5.46 22.32 0.64
C SER A 73 -4.62 23.56 0.31
N ASN A 74 -3.98 23.55 -0.85
CA ASN A 74 -3.26 24.70 -1.40
C ASN A 74 -4.20 25.87 -1.72
N THR A 75 -5.47 25.57 -2.03
CA THR A 75 -6.48 26.57 -2.43
C THR A 75 -7.22 27.18 -1.24
N ASP A 76 -7.41 26.40 -0.17
CA ASP A 76 -8.23 26.79 0.98
C ASP A 76 -7.63 26.24 2.28
N ILE A 77 -7.07 27.16 3.07
CA ILE A 77 -6.37 26.86 4.32
C ILE A 77 -7.33 26.31 5.39
N TYR A 78 -8.64 26.59 5.26
CA TYR A 78 -9.65 26.07 6.19
C TYR A 78 -10.03 24.61 5.90
N LYS A 79 -9.71 24.10 4.70
CA LYS A 79 -9.91 22.69 4.36
C LYS A 79 -8.75 21.86 4.85
N GLN A 80 -8.83 21.51 6.12
CA GLN A 80 -7.87 20.64 6.79
C GLN A 80 -8.46 19.27 7.05
N ARG A 81 -7.66 18.23 6.85
CA ARG A 81 -8.05 16.84 7.06
C ARG A 81 -6.96 16.09 7.82
N PRO A 82 -7.30 15.37 8.90
CA PRO A 82 -6.37 14.49 9.58
C PRO A 82 -5.85 13.39 8.65
N ILE A 83 -4.58 13.07 8.82
CA ILE A 83 -3.92 11.97 8.12
C ILE A 83 -3.36 10.95 9.10
N LYS A 84 -3.12 9.74 8.60
CA LYS A 84 -2.53 8.67 9.39
C LYS A 84 -1.67 7.76 8.53
N ARG A 85 -0.52 7.37 9.09
CA ARG A 85 0.34 6.31 8.56
C ARG A 85 -0.11 4.96 9.11
N VAL A 86 -0.33 3.99 8.23
CA VAL A 86 -0.71 2.62 8.58
C VAL A 86 0.35 1.68 8.04
N VAL A 87 1.00 0.94 8.94
CA VAL A 87 1.95 -0.11 8.57
C VAL A 87 1.20 -1.44 8.58
N ARG A 88 1.01 -2.03 7.40
CA ARG A 88 0.37 -3.35 7.24
C ARG A 88 1.42 -4.42 7.04
N LYS A 89 1.21 -5.59 7.64
CA LYS A 89 2.00 -6.77 7.31
C LYS A 89 1.39 -7.41 6.07
N ARG A 90 2.22 -7.90 5.15
CA ARG A 90 1.73 -8.62 3.95
C ARG A 90 0.85 -9.81 4.31
N GLU A 91 1.10 -10.42 5.46
CA GLU A 91 0.33 -11.52 6.05
C GLU A 91 -1.15 -11.15 6.32
N ASP A 92 -1.47 -9.86 6.52
CA ASP A 92 -2.84 -9.39 6.78
C ASP A 92 -3.68 -9.30 5.50
N LYS A 93 -3.03 -9.27 4.33
CA LYS A 93 -3.73 -9.26 3.05
C LYS A 93 -4.20 -10.68 2.77
N HIS A 94 -5.47 -10.95 3.02
CA HIS A 94 -6.13 -12.21 2.68
C HIS A 94 -5.78 -12.56 1.22
N LEU A 95 -4.89 -13.54 1.04
CA LEU A 95 -4.59 -14.05 -0.28
C LEU A 95 -5.89 -14.63 -0.83
N ARG A 96 -6.17 -14.37 -2.11
CA ARG A 96 -7.39 -14.84 -2.76
C ARG A 96 -7.39 -16.37 -2.73
N GLU A 97 -8.15 -16.96 -1.81
CA GLU A 97 -8.21 -18.41 -1.57
C GLU A 97 -8.49 -19.20 -2.85
N ALA A 98 -9.23 -18.60 -3.79
CA ALA A 98 -9.51 -19.16 -5.11
C ALA A 98 -8.26 -19.48 -5.97
N ARG A 99 -7.06 -18.97 -5.64
CA ARG A 99 -5.80 -19.36 -6.31
C ARG A 99 -5.16 -20.62 -5.71
N PHE A 100 -5.61 -21.05 -4.53
CA PHE A 100 -5.15 -22.24 -3.82
C PHE A 100 -6.20 -23.34 -3.77
N MET A 101 -7.37 -23.11 -4.37
CA MET A 101 -8.28 -24.19 -4.72
C MET A 101 -7.57 -25.02 -5.77
N ASP A 102 -7.10 -26.20 -5.39
CA ASP A 102 -6.72 -27.25 -6.32
C ASP A 102 -7.92 -27.47 -7.24
N LEU A 103 -7.89 -26.82 -8.42
CA LEU A 103 -8.75 -27.26 -9.50
C LEU A 103 -8.43 -28.74 -9.64
N PRO A 104 -9.42 -29.64 -9.53
CA PRO A 104 -9.15 -31.06 -9.69
C PRO A 104 -8.52 -31.20 -11.07
N VAL A 105 -7.21 -31.46 -11.09
CA VAL A 105 -6.52 -31.87 -12.31
C VAL A 105 -7.20 -33.18 -12.64
N SER A 106 -8.14 -33.13 -13.59
CA SER A 106 -8.86 -34.30 -14.04
C SER A 106 -7.82 -35.34 -14.42
N TYR A 107 -7.75 -36.43 -13.65
CA TYR A 107 -6.89 -37.59 -13.90
C TYR A 107 -7.29 -38.18 -15.26
N GLY A 108 -6.73 -37.65 -16.34
CA GLY A 108 -7.12 -38.01 -17.71
C GLY A 108 -6.85 -36.95 -18.77
N ARG A 109 -6.52 -35.69 -18.41
CA ARG A 109 -6.16 -34.67 -19.40
C ARG A 109 -4.64 -34.64 -19.60
N SER A 110 -4.16 -35.25 -20.67
CA SER A 110 -2.76 -35.16 -21.11
C SER A 110 -2.43 -33.71 -21.48
N PHE A 111 -1.47 -33.11 -20.77
CA PHE A 111 -0.96 -31.74 -20.99
C PHE A 111 0.03 -31.63 -22.17
N GLY A 112 -0.17 -32.41 -23.24
CA GLY A 112 0.67 -32.37 -24.43
C GLY A 112 -0.15 -32.69 -25.66
N GLY A 113 -0.47 -31.68 -26.46
CA GLY A 113 -1.26 -31.90 -27.68
C GLY A 113 -1.40 -30.74 -28.66
N GLU A 114 -1.21 -29.47 -28.28
CA GLU A 114 -1.51 -28.36 -29.21
C GLU A 114 -0.48 -27.21 -29.20
N TYR A 115 0.79 -27.52 -28.97
CA TYR A 115 1.86 -26.63 -29.42
C TYR A 115 2.66 -27.36 -30.48
N GLY A 116 2.23 -27.19 -31.74
CA GLY A 116 2.98 -27.58 -32.90
C GLY A 116 4.32 -26.87 -32.91
N TRP A 117 5.38 -27.57 -32.50
CA TRP A 117 6.74 -27.22 -32.89
C TRP A 117 6.84 -27.43 -34.39
N VAL A 118 6.70 -26.35 -35.17
CA VAL A 118 7.11 -26.35 -36.57
C VAL A 118 8.62 -26.18 -36.57
N SER A 119 9.33 -27.27 -36.87
CA SER A 119 10.77 -27.26 -37.08
C SER A 119 11.10 -26.47 -38.35
N PRO A 120 12.07 -25.53 -38.34
CA PRO A 120 12.49 -24.84 -39.55
C PRO A 120 13.57 -25.69 -40.22
N PHE A 121 13.15 -26.55 -41.14
CA PHE A 121 13.98 -26.95 -42.27
C PHE A 121 13.54 -26.15 -43.49
#